data_AF-A0A6A6W0Q2-F1
#
_entry.id   AF-A0A6A6W0Q2-F1
#
_cell.length_a   1.000
_cell.length_b   1.000
_cell.length_c   1.000
_cell.angle_alpha   90.00
_cell.angle_beta   90.00
_cell.angle_gamma   90.00
#
_symmetry.space_group_name_H-M   'P 1'
#
loop_
_entity.id
_entity.type
_entity.pdbx_description
1 polymer ?
#
loop_
_entity_poly.entity_id
_entity_poly.type
_entity_poly.pdbx_seq_one_letter_code
_entity_poly.pdbx_strand_id
1 'polypeptide(L)'
;MVGHRASLAGAMYRACQAKHPNITFHFGHTLTAITSFSPPTCTITPRNDSSAPITLTPALILAADGIKSVARTTMLAALDHTAGIQDTRQAAYRIMLTRAQCAHDAELLSYFDADAVTRWIGESRHIIAYPVSGKQIYNLSTVQPDTHFAAATNATYTTKGSKETMMGVFADFAPVVRRMLDLVPEGEVCEWKLRVHEPLPTWVHGQMALVGDACHPTLPHLAQGAAQAIEDGAVLGVVLSLCPDASPESIEKTLRVYESVRKERAETLVDIAAASGRELHLGEGKAKKERDEAFARLKAGEGKVPDRWADADVQKKIYGFDCMKVAEEEFERLFGEAKVARERMEVG
;
A
#
# COMPACT_ATOMS: atom_id res chain seq x y z
N MET A 1 -7.38 -13.28 8.65
CA MET A 1 -8.67 -12.57 8.47
C MET A 1 -8.52 -11.60 7.32
N VAL A 2 -9.44 -11.61 6.34
CA VAL A 2 -9.45 -10.66 5.22
C VAL A 2 -10.78 -9.91 5.25
N GLY A 3 -10.77 -8.60 5.02
CA GLY A 3 -11.95 -7.75 5.15
C GLY A 3 -11.97 -6.61 4.15
N HIS A 4 -13.16 -6.06 3.91
CA HIS A 4 -13.32 -4.88 3.07
C HIS A 4 -12.71 -3.64 3.77
N ARG A 5 -11.98 -2.81 3.01
CA ARG A 5 -11.27 -1.62 3.54
C ARG A 5 -12.18 -0.71 4.37
N ALA A 6 -13.38 -0.41 3.87
CA ALA A 6 -14.32 0.48 4.56
C ALA A 6 -14.77 -0.09 5.91
N SER A 7 -14.91 -1.41 6.02
CA SER A 7 -15.30 -2.08 7.26
C SER A 7 -14.20 -1.98 8.31
N LEU A 8 -12.94 -2.23 7.91
CA LEU A 8 -11.78 -2.10 8.79
C LEU A 8 -11.61 -0.66 9.28
N ALA A 9 -11.56 0.32 8.35
CA ALA A 9 -11.41 1.73 8.69
C ALA A 9 -12.56 2.23 9.58
N GLY A 10 -13.80 1.83 9.29
CA GLY A 10 -14.96 2.16 10.10
C GLY A 10 -14.91 1.55 11.50
N ALA A 11 -14.40 0.32 11.64
CA ALA A 11 -14.22 -0.31 12.94
C ALA A 11 -13.15 0.39 13.77
N MET A 12 -12.00 0.74 13.16
CA MET A 12 -10.94 1.51 13.81
C MET A 12 -11.43 2.89 14.26
N TYR A 13 -12.15 3.61 13.39
CA TYR A 13 -12.75 4.90 13.71
C TYR A 13 -13.67 4.83 14.93
N ARG A 14 -14.61 3.87 14.94
CA ARG A 14 -15.53 3.67 16.07
C ARG A 14 -14.78 3.30 17.35
N ALA A 15 -13.73 2.49 17.25
CA ALA A 15 -12.89 2.14 18.40
C ALA A 15 -12.17 3.37 18.97
N CYS A 16 -11.62 4.25 18.12
CA CYS A 16 -11.03 5.51 18.54
C CYS A 16 -12.05 6.39 19.28
N GLN A 17 -13.24 6.58 18.71
CA GLN A 17 -14.29 7.37 19.36
C GLN A 17 -14.73 6.80 20.71
N ALA A 18 -14.83 5.47 20.83
CA ALA A 18 -15.32 4.82 22.04
C ALA A 18 -14.27 4.72 23.15
N LYS A 19 -12.98 4.60 22.81
CA LYS A 19 -11.91 4.26 23.77
C LYS A 19 -10.83 5.33 23.94
N HIS A 20 -10.73 6.30 23.04
CA HIS A 20 -9.64 7.27 23.01
C HIS A 20 -10.18 8.70 22.93
N PRO A 21 -10.61 9.28 24.08
CA PRO A 21 -11.21 10.63 24.12
C PRO A 21 -10.25 11.74 23.68
N ASN A 22 -8.94 11.46 23.66
CA ASN A 22 -7.90 12.40 23.22
C ASN A 22 -7.77 12.48 21.69
N ILE A 23 -8.52 11.68 20.93
CA ILE A 23 -8.50 11.70 19.47
C ILE A 23 -9.72 12.48 18.96
N THR A 24 -9.46 13.64 18.35
CA THR A 24 -10.49 14.45 17.69
C THR A 24 -10.42 14.28 16.18
N PHE A 25 -11.55 13.98 15.55
CA PHE A 25 -11.64 13.82 14.09
C PHE A 25 -12.23 15.09 13.45
N HIS A 26 -11.44 15.72 12.57
CA HIS A 26 -11.88 16.86 11.76
C HIS A 26 -12.04 16.44 10.30
N PHE A 27 -13.24 16.00 9.92
CA PHE A 27 -13.56 15.64 8.53
C PHE A 27 -13.88 16.88 7.69
N GLY A 28 -13.94 16.71 6.36
CA GLY A 28 -14.32 17.79 5.44
C GLY A 28 -13.21 18.80 5.15
N HIS A 29 -11.98 18.53 5.58
CA HIS A 29 -10.82 19.39 5.35
C HIS A 29 -9.81 18.68 4.43
N THR A 30 -9.07 19.46 3.65
CA THR A 30 -7.96 19.00 2.80
C THR A 30 -6.69 19.73 3.21
N LEU A 31 -5.59 19.01 3.44
CA LEU A 31 -4.27 19.60 3.60
C LEU A 31 -3.84 20.21 2.26
N THR A 32 -3.57 21.52 2.23
CA THR A 32 -3.22 22.25 1.00
C THR A 32 -1.80 22.78 0.99
N ALA A 33 -1.19 23.02 2.16
CA ALA A 33 0.19 23.46 2.27
C ALA A 33 0.84 23.05 3.59
N ILE A 34 2.17 22.90 3.55
CA ILE A 34 3.06 22.85 4.71
C ILE A 34 4.07 23.97 4.50
N THR A 35 4.12 24.94 5.41
CA THR A 35 4.88 26.19 5.24
C THR A 35 6.12 26.25 6.13
N SER A 36 6.17 25.45 7.19
CA SER A 36 7.36 25.25 8.02
C SER A 36 7.36 23.83 8.56
N PHE A 37 8.57 23.31 8.84
CA PHE A 37 8.80 22.00 9.44
C PHE A 37 9.29 22.11 10.90
N SER A 38 9.68 23.31 11.34
CA SER A 38 10.14 23.60 12.70
C SER A 38 9.93 25.10 13.02
N PRO A 39 8.98 25.48 13.91
CA PRO A 39 7.86 24.65 14.33
C PRO A 39 6.97 24.28 13.13
N PRO A 40 6.39 23.07 13.09
CA PRO A 40 5.69 22.61 11.91
C PRO A 40 4.39 23.40 11.75
N THR A 41 4.17 23.94 10.55
CA THR A 41 3.00 24.77 10.24
C THR A 41 2.35 24.28 8.96
N CYS A 42 1.04 24.04 9.01
CA CYS A 42 0.27 23.56 7.87
C CYS A 42 -1.03 24.33 7.68
N THR A 43 -1.54 24.30 6.45
CA THR A 43 -2.81 24.92 6.06
C THR A 43 -3.78 23.83 5.62
N ILE A 44 -4.96 23.84 6.22
CA ILE A 44 -6.09 23.00 5.80
C ILE A 44 -7.21 23.87 5.22
N THR A 45 -7.88 23.37 4.19
CA THR A 45 -8.97 24.08 3.51
C THR A 45 -10.26 23.26 3.61
N PRO A 46 -11.37 23.85 4.11
CA PRO A 46 -12.69 23.22 4.08
C PRO A 46 -13.13 22.88 2.66
N ARG A 47 -13.71 21.69 2.45
CA ARG A 47 -14.12 21.21 1.11
C ARG A 47 -15.52 21.65 0.69
N ASN A 48 -16.41 21.84 1.67
CA ASN A 48 -17.86 21.92 1.43
C ASN A 48 -18.45 23.30 1.74
N ASP A 49 -17.62 24.27 2.11
CA ASP A 49 -18.04 25.65 2.28
C ASP A 49 -16.92 26.60 1.84
N SER A 50 -17.28 27.86 1.59
CA SER A 50 -16.35 28.91 1.14
C SER A 50 -15.56 29.52 2.30
N SER A 51 -15.46 28.84 3.44
CA SER A 51 -14.71 29.36 4.58
C SER A 51 -13.22 29.49 4.23
N ALA A 52 -12.57 30.45 4.88
CA ALA A 52 -11.16 30.70 4.68
C ALA A 52 -10.31 29.47 5.08
N PRO A 53 -9.14 29.26 4.44
CA PRO A 53 -8.16 28.28 4.91
C PRO A 53 -7.76 28.52 6.37
N ILE A 54 -7.50 27.43 7.09
CA ILE A 54 -7.13 27.44 8.51
C ILE A 54 -5.65 27.06 8.60
N THR A 55 -4.85 27.90 9.25
CA THR A 55 -3.45 27.62 9.55
C THR A 55 -3.33 27.02 10.95
N LEU A 56 -2.56 25.94 11.06
CA LEU A 56 -2.28 25.22 12.29
C LEU A 56 -0.77 25.14 12.52
N THR A 57 -0.36 25.28 13.78
CA THR A 57 1.04 25.11 14.21
C THR A 57 1.10 24.05 15.32
N PRO A 58 0.92 22.75 14.99
CA PRO A 58 1.02 21.67 15.96
C PRO A 58 2.46 21.48 16.46
N ALA A 59 2.66 20.64 17.48
CA ALA A 59 3.99 20.23 17.92
C ALA A 59 4.63 19.17 16.99
N LEU A 60 3.81 18.43 16.24
CA LEU A 60 4.22 17.31 15.39
C LEU A 60 3.18 17.12 14.27
N ILE A 61 3.64 16.83 13.06
CA ILE A 61 2.80 16.38 11.94
C ILE A 61 3.15 14.94 11.56
N LEU A 62 2.16 14.04 11.64
CA LEU A 62 2.24 12.70 11.06
C LEU A 62 1.40 12.66 9.78
N ALA A 63 2.07 12.67 8.63
CA ALA A 63 1.43 12.77 7.33
C ALA A 63 1.10 11.37 6.75
N ALA A 64 -0.14 10.95 6.95
CA ALA A 64 -0.71 9.70 6.41
C ALA A 64 -1.68 9.96 5.24
N ASP A 65 -1.36 10.92 4.36
CA ASP A 65 -2.21 11.40 3.25
C ASP A 65 -2.08 10.60 1.94
N GLY A 66 -1.40 9.45 2.01
CA GLY A 66 -1.47 8.38 1.01
C GLY A 66 -0.62 8.60 -0.25
N ILE A 67 -0.88 7.81 -1.30
CA ILE A 67 -0.03 7.76 -2.50
C ILE A 67 0.09 9.10 -3.25
N LYS A 68 -0.87 10.03 -3.08
CA LYS A 68 -0.84 11.38 -3.67
C LYS A 68 -0.45 12.45 -2.65
N SER A 69 0.34 12.07 -1.65
CA SER A 69 0.71 12.91 -0.53
C SER A 69 1.21 14.30 -0.97
N VAL A 70 0.46 15.32 -0.55
CA VAL A 70 0.88 16.72 -0.66
C VAL A 70 2.05 16.94 0.28
N ALA A 71 1.97 16.36 1.47
CA ALA A 71 2.99 16.47 2.50
C ALA A 71 4.36 15.95 2.01
N ARG A 72 4.41 14.79 1.36
CA ARG A 72 5.64 14.24 0.74
C ARG A 72 6.19 15.19 -0.30
N THR A 73 5.34 15.67 -1.21
CA THR A 73 5.78 16.51 -2.32
C THR A 73 6.38 17.82 -1.81
N THR A 74 5.74 18.45 -0.82
CA THR A 74 6.23 19.67 -0.17
C THR A 74 7.52 19.43 0.62
N MET A 75 7.60 18.32 1.38
CA MET A 75 8.79 17.96 2.15
C MET A 75 10.02 17.74 1.26
N LEU A 76 9.86 16.97 0.17
CA LEU A 76 10.97 16.71 -0.74
C LEU A 76 11.39 17.98 -1.47
N ALA A 77 10.45 18.82 -1.89
CA ALA A 77 10.79 20.10 -2.52
C ALA A 77 11.60 21.02 -1.58
N ALA A 78 11.25 21.06 -0.29
CA ALA A 78 12.01 21.80 0.72
C ALA A 78 13.43 21.26 0.95
N LEU A 79 13.66 19.99 0.59
CA LEU A 79 14.95 19.32 0.68
C LEU A 79 15.69 19.24 -0.67
N ASP A 80 15.28 20.02 -1.67
CA ASP A 80 15.85 19.98 -3.03
C ASP A 80 15.79 18.58 -3.69
N HIS A 81 14.75 17.81 -3.36
CA HIS A 81 14.50 16.47 -3.87
C HIS A 81 13.14 16.35 -4.56
N THR A 82 12.97 15.31 -5.38
CA THR A 82 11.68 14.94 -5.98
C THR A 82 11.45 13.45 -5.82
N ALA A 83 10.19 13.02 -5.71
CA ALA A 83 9.86 11.60 -5.70
C ALA A 83 9.76 11.10 -7.14
N GLY A 84 10.66 10.19 -7.53
CA GLY A 84 10.56 9.47 -8.80
C GLY A 84 9.35 8.53 -8.79
N ILE A 85 8.59 8.51 -9.89
CA ILE A 85 7.51 7.54 -10.10
C ILE A 85 7.86 6.74 -11.34
N GLN A 86 8.02 5.43 -11.17
CA GLN A 86 8.26 4.50 -12.25
C GLN A 86 6.93 3.89 -12.72
N ASP A 87 6.68 4.00 -14.02
CA ASP A 87 5.57 3.30 -14.67
C ASP A 87 5.94 1.82 -14.83
N THR A 88 5.20 0.95 -14.16
CA THR A 88 5.42 -0.50 -14.29
C THR A 88 5.01 -1.05 -15.65
N ARG A 89 4.25 -0.26 -16.43
CA ARG A 89 3.54 -0.68 -17.65
C ARG A 89 2.57 -1.83 -17.38
N GLN A 90 2.02 -1.87 -16.16
CA GLN A 90 1.02 -2.84 -15.77
C GLN A 90 -0.26 -2.14 -15.30
N ALA A 91 -1.38 -2.79 -15.57
CA ALA A 91 -2.69 -2.42 -15.11
C ALA A 91 -3.33 -3.58 -14.33
N ALA A 92 -4.35 -3.27 -13.55
CA ALA A 92 -5.09 -4.23 -12.75
C ALA A 92 -6.59 -3.93 -12.79
N TYR A 93 -7.42 -4.92 -13.10
CA TYR A 93 -8.85 -4.85 -12.84
C TYR A 93 -9.13 -5.24 -11.40
N ARG A 94 -9.99 -4.47 -10.72
CA ARG A 94 -10.46 -4.77 -9.36
C ARG A 94 -11.92 -5.15 -9.44
N ILE A 95 -12.23 -6.39 -9.06
CA ILE A 95 -13.55 -6.99 -9.24
C ILE A 95 -14.00 -7.58 -7.92
N MET A 96 -15.27 -7.36 -7.57
CA MET A 96 -15.91 -7.95 -6.40
C MET A 96 -17.20 -8.62 -6.86
N LEU A 97 -17.21 -9.94 -6.88
CA LEU A 97 -18.41 -10.72 -7.19
C LEU A 97 -19.15 -11.05 -5.90
N THR A 98 -20.44 -10.78 -5.86
CA THR A 98 -21.29 -11.20 -4.75
C THR A 98 -21.65 -12.67 -4.89
N ARG A 99 -21.85 -13.35 -3.75
CA ARG A 99 -22.35 -14.72 -3.72
C ARG A 99 -23.68 -14.85 -4.47
N ALA A 100 -24.54 -13.83 -4.38
CA ALA A 100 -25.81 -13.77 -5.08
C ALA A 100 -25.65 -13.79 -6.61
N GLN A 101 -24.70 -13.01 -7.16
CA GLN A 101 -24.40 -13.03 -8.60
C GLN A 101 -23.95 -14.42 -9.07
N CYS A 102 -23.26 -15.17 -8.22
CA CYS A 102 -22.73 -16.50 -8.54
C CYS A 102 -23.68 -17.66 -8.16
N ALA A 103 -24.88 -17.37 -7.64
CA ALA A 103 -25.75 -18.39 -7.04
C ALA A 103 -26.19 -19.51 -8.00
N HIS A 104 -26.13 -19.27 -9.30
CA HIS A 104 -26.51 -20.22 -10.35
C HIS A 104 -25.37 -21.18 -10.75
N ASP A 105 -24.14 -20.97 -10.27
CA ASP A 105 -22.97 -21.76 -10.66
C ASP A 105 -22.33 -22.40 -9.41
N ALA A 106 -22.53 -23.71 -9.27
CA ALA A 106 -22.02 -24.47 -8.14
C ALA A 106 -20.48 -24.51 -8.09
N GLU A 107 -19.80 -24.47 -9.24
CA GLU A 107 -18.34 -24.40 -9.29
C GLU A 107 -17.88 -23.05 -8.73
N LEU A 108 -18.50 -21.94 -9.13
CA LEU A 108 -18.17 -20.62 -8.58
C LEU A 108 -18.41 -20.56 -7.07
N LEU A 109 -19.54 -21.06 -6.58
CA LEU A 109 -19.83 -21.10 -5.14
C LEU A 109 -18.77 -21.87 -4.35
N SER A 110 -18.19 -22.93 -4.91
CA SER A 110 -17.11 -23.69 -4.24
C SER A 110 -15.88 -22.83 -3.93
N TYR A 111 -15.57 -21.82 -4.75
CA TYR A 111 -14.47 -20.86 -4.48
C TYR A 111 -14.80 -19.88 -3.35
N PHE A 112 -16.08 -19.54 -3.16
CA PHE A 112 -16.50 -18.73 -2.00
C PHE A 112 -16.38 -19.53 -0.70
N ASP A 113 -16.68 -20.84 -0.77
CA ASP A 113 -16.67 -21.74 0.38
C ASP A 113 -15.27 -22.20 0.79
N ALA A 114 -14.32 -22.17 -0.14
CA ALA A 114 -12.92 -22.51 0.12
C ALA A 114 -12.24 -21.49 1.05
N ASP A 115 -11.52 -21.97 2.06
CA ASP A 115 -10.62 -21.14 2.86
C ASP A 115 -9.25 -21.03 2.17
N ALA A 116 -9.27 -20.58 0.90
CA ALA A 116 -8.11 -20.56 0.02
C ALA A 116 -7.98 -19.25 -0.75
N VAL A 117 -6.73 -18.91 -1.08
CA VAL A 117 -6.39 -17.90 -2.08
C VAL A 117 -6.03 -18.64 -3.37
N THR A 118 -6.69 -18.30 -4.46
CA THR A 118 -6.43 -18.90 -5.77
C THR A 118 -5.67 -17.93 -6.65
N ARG A 119 -4.61 -18.41 -7.31
CA ARG A 119 -3.89 -17.64 -8.33
C ARG A 119 -3.94 -18.38 -9.67
N TRP A 120 -4.45 -17.72 -10.70
CA TRP A 120 -4.33 -18.17 -12.09
C TRP A 120 -3.22 -17.38 -12.75
N ILE A 121 -2.19 -18.07 -13.23
CA ILE A 121 -1.01 -17.47 -13.86
C ILE A 121 -1.03 -17.82 -15.34
N GLY A 122 -0.92 -16.81 -16.20
CA GLY A 122 -0.77 -16.93 -17.64
C GLY A 122 0.44 -16.16 -18.14
N GLU A 123 0.61 -16.11 -19.46
CA GLU A 123 1.70 -15.32 -20.05
C GLU A 123 1.53 -13.83 -19.72
N SER A 124 2.54 -13.24 -19.06
CA SER A 124 2.58 -11.83 -18.67
C SER A 124 1.40 -11.32 -17.82
N ARG A 125 0.52 -12.22 -17.34
CA ARG A 125 -0.77 -11.90 -16.71
C ARG A 125 -1.04 -12.83 -15.54
N HIS A 126 -1.70 -12.35 -14.50
CA HIS A 126 -2.29 -13.24 -13.50
C HIS A 126 -3.56 -12.67 -12.90
N ILE A 127 -4.30 -13.54 -12.22
CA ILE A 127 -5.44 -13.20 -11.37
C ILE A 127 -5.19 -13.81 -10.00
N ILE A 128 -5.38 -13.02 -8.94
CA ILE A 128 -5.47 -13.50 -7.57
C ILE A 128 -6.89 -13.30 -7.07
N ALA A 129 -7.46 -14.32 -6.43
CA ALA A 129 -8.82 -14.27 -5.92
C ALA A 129 -9.00 -15.01 -4.60
N TYR A 130 -9.93 -14.52 -3.79
CA TYR A 130 -10.20 -15.08 -2.46
C TYR A 130 -11.54 -14.58 -1.90
N PRO A 131 -12.21 -15.37 -1.03
CA PRO A 131 -13.42 -14.92 -0.37
C PRO A 131 -13.12 -13.88 0.72
N VAL A 132 -14.00 -12.89 0.83
CA VAL A 132 -13.98 -11.84 1.86
C VAL A 132 -15.38 -11.63 2.41
N SER A 133 -15.48 -10.80 3.45
CA SER A 133 -16.78 -10.41 4.06
C SER A 133 -17.62 -11.63 4.47
N GLY A 134 -17.00 -12.62 5.12
CA GLY A 134 -17.69 -13.83 5.55
C GLY A 134 -18.21 -14.69 4.40
N LYS A 135 -17.39 -14.89 3.35
CA LYS A 135 -17.71 -15.71 2.17
C LYS A 135 -18.91 -15.19 1.35
N GLN A 136 -19.22 -13.90 1.47
CA GLN A 136 -20.29 -13.23 0.70
C GLN A 136 -19.79 -12.49 -0.53
N ILE A 137 -18.50 -12.16 -0.58
CA ILE A 137 -17.87 -11.51 -1.72
C ILE A 137 -16.65 -12.34 -2.11
N TYR A 138 -16.48 -12.62 -3.40
CA TYR A 138 -15.25 -13.15 -3.96
C TYR A 138 -14.52 -12.00 -4.63
N ASN A 139 -13.39 -11.61 -4.05
CA ASN A 139 -12.57 -10.52 -4.53
C ASN A 139 -11.60 -11.07 -5.57
N LEU A 140 -11.54 -10.47 -6.76
CA LEU A 140 -10.54 -10.74 -7.77
C LEU A 140 -9.72 -9.47 -8.03
N SER A 141 -8.41 -9.64 -8.12
CA SER A 141 -7.50 -8.62 -8.65
C SER A 141 -6.72 -9.22 -9.80
N THR A 142 -6.73 -8.56 -10.95
CA THR A 142 -5.92 -8.98 -12.09
C THR A 142 -4.65 -8.15 -12.14
N VAL A 143 -3.68 -8.64 -12.91
CA VAL A 143 -2.53 -7.86 -13.36
C VAL A 143 -2.25 -8.24 -14.80
N GLN A 144 -2.14 -7.23 -15.66
CA GLN A 144 -1.91 -7.38 -17.09
C GLN A 144 -1.01 -6.27 -17.62
N PRO A 145 -0.37 -6.43 -18.80
CA PRO A 145 0.29 -5.34 -19.48
C PRO A 145 -0.68 -4.18 -19.73
N ASP A 146 -0.20 -2.97 -19.49
CA ASP A 146 -0.94 -1.74 -19.77
C ASP A 146 -0.83 -1.38 -21.26
N THR A 147 -1.67 -1.99 -22.11
CA THR A 147 -1.71 -1.75 -23.56
C THR A 147 -2.91 -0.92 -24.02
N HIS A 148 -3.91 -0.73 -23.16
CA HIS A 148 -5.20 -0.14 -23.51
C HIS A 148 -5.57 1.11 -22.70
N PHE A 149 -4.74 1.51 -21.72
CA PHE A 149 -5.04 2.67 -20.89
C PHE A 149 -4.84 3.95 -21.70
N ALA A 150 -5.92 4.41 -22.32
CA ALA A 150 -6.02 5.74 -22.90
C ALA A 150 -5.54 6.74 -21.85
N ALA A 151 -4.59 7.59 -22.23
CA ALA A 151 -3.90 8.58 -21.41
C ALA A 151 -4.75 9.08 -20.22
N ALA A 152 -4.64 8.43 -19.05
CA ALA A 152 -5.26 9.00 -17.87
C ALA A 152 -4.54 10.30 -17.58
N THR A 153 -5.31 11.36 -17.42
CA THR A 153 -4.80 12.60 -16.85
C THR A 153 -4.12 12.27 -15.53
N ASN A 154 -3.02 12.95 -15.22
CA ASN A 154 -2.21 12.71 -14.01
C ASN A 154 -3.01 12.74 -12.68
N ALA A 155 -4.28 13.16 -12.72
CA ALA A 155 -5.16 13.31 -11.58
C ALA A 155 -5.82 12.00 -11.08
N THR A 156 -5.98 10.93 -11.87
CA THR A 156 -6.66 9.69 -11.43
C THR A 156 -5.89 8.42 -11.79
N TYR A 157 -5.55 7.60 -10.78
CA TYR A 157 -4.95 6.27 -10.95
C TYR A 157 -5.97 5.18 -11.31
N THR A 158 -7.25 5.56 -11.41
CA THR A 158 -8.38 4.68 -11.68
C THR A 158 -9.14 5.22 -12.88
N THR A 159 -9.49 4.34 -13.80
CA THR A 159 -10.35 4.65 -14.95
C THR A 159 -11.42 3.57 -15.11
N LYS A 160 -12.46 3.88 -15.88
CA LYS A 160 -13.43 2.86 -16.32
C LYS A 160 -12.81 2.09 -17.48
N GLY A 161 -12.62 0.78 -17.27
CA GLY A 161 -12.19 -0.14 -18.32
C GLY A 161 -13.37 -0.59 -19.20
N SER A 162 -13.06 -1.30 -20.28
CA SER A 162 -14.05 -1.97 -21.13
C SER A 162 -14.17 -3.43 -20.74
N LYS A 163 -15.40 -3.94 -20.60
CA LYS A 163 -15.64 -5.36 -20.35
C LYS A 163 -15.16 -6.21 -21.52
N GLU A 164 -15.42 -5.78 -22.75
CA GLU A 164 -14.94 -6.44 -23.97
C GLU A 164 -13.41 -6.58 -23.96
N THR A 165 -12.70 -5.50 -23.64
CA THR A 165 -11.23 -5.52 -23.53
C THR A 165 -10.77 -6.48 -22.42
N MET A 166 -11.37 -6.41 -21.24
CA MET A 166 -11.06 -7.33 -20.13
C MET A 166 -11.27 -8.79 -20.53
N MET A 167 -12.38 -9.12 -21.18
CA MET A 167 -12.66 -10.47 -21.66
C MET A 167 -11.65 -10.93 -22.73
N GLY A 168 -11.24 -10.03 -23.63
CA GLY A 168 -10.18 -10.29 -24.60
C GLY A 168 -8.82 -10.55 -23.96
N VAL A 169 -8.45 -9.75 -22.96
CA VAL A 169 -7.19 -9.89 -22.20
C VAL A 169 -7.11 -11.22 -21.46
N PHE A 170 -8.23 -11.86 -21.11
CA PHE A 170 -8.25 -13.15 -20.40
C PHE A 170 -8.94 -14.27 -21.20
N ALA A 171 -8.99 -14.16 -22.53
CA ALA A 171 -9.72 -15.10 -23.40
C ALA A 171 -9.15 -16.52 -23.38
N ASP A 172 -7.85 -16.66 -23.11
CA ASP A 172 -7.11 -17.93 -22.99
C ASP A 172 -7.09 -18.51 -21.57
N PHE A 173 -7.68 -17.81 -20.58
CA PHE A 173 -7.76 -18.31 -19.21
C PHE A 173 -8.85 -19.40 -19.06
N ALA A 174 -8.72 -20.16 -17.97
CA ALA A 174 -9.64 -21.25 -17.63
C ALA A 174 -11.11 -20.82 -17.72
N PRO A 175 -12.04 -21.71 -18.17
CA PRO A 175 -13.45 -21.36 -18.33
C PRO A 175 -14.07 -20.70 -17.10
N VAL A 176 -13.72 -21.15 -15.90
CA VAL A 176 -14.22 -20.58 -14.64
C VAL A 176 -13.86 -19.10 -14.46
N VAL A 177 -12.64 -18.71 -14.83
CA VAL A 177 -12.18 -17.30 -14.79
C VAL A 177 -13.01 -16.46 -15.76
N ARG A 178 -13.20 -16.95 -16.99
CA ARG A 178 -13.98 -16.21 -17.99
C ARG A 178 -15.43 -16.02 -17.55
N ARG A 179 -16.05 -17.02 -16.93
CA ARG A 179 -17.39 -16.87 -16.33
C ARG A 179 -17.41 -15.84 -15.20
N MET A 180 -16.40 -15.84 -14.31
CA MET A 180 -16.29 -14.80 -13.27
C MET A 180 -16.19 -13.38 -13.84
N LEU A 181 -15.36 -13.20 -14.87
CA LEU A 181 -15.18 -11.89 -15.52
C LEU A 181 -16.45 -11.44 -16.27
N ASP A 182 -17.21 -12.38 -16.83
CA ASP A 182 -18.47 -12.08 -17.52
C ASP A 182 -19.60 -11.65 -16.56
N LEU A 183 -19.51 -11.96 -15.27
CA LEU A 183 -20.47 -11.47 -14.27
C LEU A 183 -20.29 -9.98 -13.93
N VAL A 184 -19.19 -9.36 -14.36
CA VAL A 184 -18.98 -7.92 -14.17
C VAL A 184 -19.96 -7.16 -15.06
N PRO A 185 -20.79 -6.24 -14.50
CA PRO A 185 -21.70 -5.45 -15.30
C PRO A 185 -20.97 -4.53 -16.29
N GLU A 186 -21.61 -4.25 -17.42
CA GLU A 186 -21.12 -3.26 -18.38
C GLU A 186 -20.95 -1.90 -17.72
N GLY A 187 -19.81 -1.25 -17.98
CA GLY A 187 -19.49 0.07 -17.41
C GLY A 187 -19.05 0.09 -15.95
N GLU A 188 -18.93 -1.06 -15.28
CA GLU A 188 -18.44 -1.21 -13.90
C GLU A 188 -17.01 -1.75 -13.79
N VAL A 189 -16.33 -2.00 -14.92
CA VAL A 189 -14.93 -2.42 -14.91
C VAL A 189 -14.07 -1.28 -14.38
N CYS A 190 -13.42 -1.51 -13.23
CA CYS A 190 -12.52 -0.55 -12.62
C CYS A 190 -11.07 -0.96 -12.89
N GLU A 191 -10.37 -0.18 -13.70
CA GLU A 191 -8.97 -0.40 -14.08
C GLU A 191 -8.03 0.54 -13.32
N TRP A 192 -6.94 -0.02 -12.82
CA TRP A 192 -5.95 0.69 -12.02
C TRP A 192 -4.60 0.58 -12.69
N LYS A 193 -3.95 1.72 -12.91
CA LYS A 193 -2.56 1.72 -13.37
C LYS A 193 -1.62 1.49 -12.19
N LEU A 194 -0.75 0.49 -12.31
CA LEU A 194 0.23 0.16 -11.28
C LEU A 194 1.49 1.01 -11.47
N ARG A 195 1.85 1.79 -10.46
CA ARG A 195 3.08 2.58 -10.43
C ARG A 195 3.88 2.24 -9.17
N VAL A 196 5.19 2.37 -9.27
CA VAL A 196 6.11 2.22 -8.13
C VAL A 196 6.71 3.58 -7.87
N HIS A 197 6.74 3.99 -6.61
CA HIS A 197 7.54 5.15 -6.22
C HIS A 197 8.95 4.68 -5.89
N GLU A 198 9.93 5.45 -6.33
CA GLU A 198 11.31 5.23 -5.91
C GLU A 198 11.43 5.45 -4.39
N PRO A 199 12.32 4.71 -3.71
CA PRO A 199 12.64 4.94 -2.31
C PRO A 199 12.95 6.42 -2.04
N LEU A 200 12.30 6.97 -1.01
CA LEU A 200 12.51 8.37 -0.65
C LEU A 200 13.86 8.55 0.04
N PRO A 201 14.58 9.67 -0.17
CA PRO A 201 15.85 9.91 0.53
C PRO A 201 15.67 10.04 2.04
N THR A 202 14.54 10.60 2.49
CA THR A 202 14.12 10.60 3.89
C THR A 202 12.60 10.58 4.04
N TRP A 203 12.10 10.14 5.20
CA TRP A 203 10.70 10.20 5.62
C TRP A 203 10.44 11.32 6.62
N VAL A 204 11.48 12.02 7.08
CA VAL A 204 11.44 12.97 8.19
C VAL A 204 12.07 14.29 7.80
N HIS A 205 11.40 15.39 8.17
CA HIS A 205 11.99 16.72 8.11
C HIS A 205 11.44 17.58 9.26
N GLY A 206 12.33 18.09 10.13
CA GLY A 206 11.92 18.79 11.33
C GLY A 206 11.02 17.93 12.21
N GLN A 207 9.91 18.52 12.66
CA GLN A 207 8.88 17.87 13.47
C GLN A 207 7.75 17.29 12.61
N MET A 208 8.09 16.75 11.44
CA MET A 208 7.15 16.07 10.55
C MET A 208 7.70 14.73 10.07
N ALA A 209 6.85 13.71 10.03
CA ALA A 209 7.14 12.42 9.42
C ALA A 209 6.02 11.98 8.47
N LEU A 210 6.41 11.33 7.37
CA LEU A 210 5.50 10.64 6.45
C LEU A 210 5.12 9.25 7.03
N VAL A 211 3.93 8.74 6.68
CA VAL A 211 3.41 7.44 7.14
C VAL A 211 2.68 6.68 6.03
N GLY A 212 2.86 5.36 5.94
CA GLY A 212 2.14 4.49 5.00
C GLY A 212 2.48 4.79 3.54
N ASP A 213 1.46 4.80 2.68
CA ASP A 213 1.60 5.10 1.23
C ASP A 213 2.17 6.51 0.94
N ALA A 214 2.25 7.39 1.94
CA ALA A 214 2.99 8.64 1.80
C ALA A 214 4.51 8.39 1.71
N CYS A 215 5.03 7.34 2.37
CA CYS A 215 6.43 6.90 2.34
C CYS A 215 6.72 5.83 1.29
N HIS A 216 5.98 4.72 1.38
CA HIS A 216 6.36 3.42 0.79
C HIS A 216 5.19 2.76 0.03
N PRO A 217 4.60 3.46 -0.96
CA PRO A 217 3.52 2.87 -1.74
C PRO A 217 4.04 1.62 -2.46
N THR A 218 3.33 0.51 -2.29
CA THR A 218 3.79 -0.82 -2.74
C THR A 218 2.86 -1.42 -3.78
N LEU A 219 3.40 -2.34 -4.59
CA LEU A 219 2.58 -3.15 -5.50
C LEU A 219 1.77 -4.18 -4.71
N PRO A 220 0.56 -4.54 -5.18
CA PRO A 220 -0.36 -5.38 -4.42
C PRO A 220 0.06 -6.86 -4.34
N HIS A 221 1.23 -7.23 -4.88
CA HIS A 221 1.64 -8.63 -5.07
C HIS A 221 1.91 -9.40 -3.77
N LEU A 222 2.24 -8.72 -2.67
CA LEU A 222 2.46 -9.34 -1.34
C LEU A 222 1.36 -9.03 -0.32
N ALA A 223 0.36 -8.23 -0.67
CA ALA A 223 -0.67 -7.75 0.25
C ALA A 223 -0.11 -7.09 1.54
N GLN A 224 1.05 -6.41 1.45
CA GLN A 224 1.74 -5.84 2.62
C GLN A 224 1.52 -4.34 2.85
N GLY A 225 1.00 -3.57 1.90
CA GLY A 225 0.93 -2.10 2.05
C GLY A 225 0.20 -1.63 3.32
N ALA A 226 -1.00 -2.16 3.58
CA ALA A 226 -1.75 -1.82 4.79
C ALA A 226 -1.09 -2.36 6.08
N ALA A 227 -0.47 -3.55 6.02
CA ALA A 227 0.26 -4.10 7.16
C ALA A 227 1.47 -3.23 7.53
N GLN A 228 2.20 -2.74 6.54
CA GLN A 228 3.32 -1.82 6.74
C GLN A 228 2.88 -0.49 7.35
N ALA A 229 1.75 0.07 6.91
CA ALA A 229 1.20 1.29 7.53
C ALA A 229 0.78 1.06 9.00
N ILE A 230 0.34 -0.16 9.35
CA ILE A 230 0.07 -0.54 10.75
C ILE A 230 1.38 -0.67 11.54
N GLU A 231 2.42 -1.29 10.95
CA GLU A 231 3.76 -1.33 11.55
C GLU A 231 4.31 0.08 11.80
N ASP A 232 4.10 1.02 10.88
CA ASP A 232 4.52 2.42 11.06
C ASP A 232 3.82 3.05 12.27
N GLY A 233 2.49 2.90 12.37
CA GLY A 233 1.72 3.42 13.50
C GLY A 233 2.14 2.80 14.83
N ALA A 234 2.45 1.50 14.84
CA ALA A 234 2.93 0.79 16.03
C ALA A 234 4.31 1.30 16.47
N VAL A 235 5.26 1.41 15.55
CA VAL A 235 6.60 1.95 15.85
C VAL A 235 6.53 3.40 16.29
N LEU A 236 5.74 4.25 15.62
CA LEU A 236 5.52 5.64 16.05
C LEU A 236 4.97 5.72 17.48
N GLY A 237 4.00 4.86 17.82
CA GLY A 237 3.46 4.77 19.18
C GLY A 237 4.55 4.46 20.22
N VAL A 238 5.42 3.49 19.92
CA VAL A 238 6.55 3.12 20.79
C VAL A 238 7.55 4.27 20.91
N VAL A 239 8.12 4.75 19.81
CA VAL A 239 9.22 5.71 19.87
C VAL A 239 8.78 7.05 20.45
N LEU A 240 7.54 7.49 20.18
CA LEU A 240 6.99 8.72 20.78
C LEU A 240 6.74 8.57 22.29
N SER A 241 6.46 7.36 22.78
CA SER A 241 6.31 7.10 24.22
C SER A 241 7.65 7.13 24.97
N LEU A 242 8.76 6.88 24.26
CA LEU A 242 10.12 6.91 24.77
C LEU A 242 10.81 8.27 24.56
N CYS A 243 10.17 9.20 23.84
CA CYS A 243 10.69 10.54 23.59
C CYS A 243 10.92 11.27 24.93
N PRO A 244 12.14 11.79 25.20
CA PRO A 244 12.50 12.30 26.53
C PRO A 244 11.75 13.60 26.90
N ASP A 245 11.45 14.43 25.91
CA ASP A 245 10.71 15.68 26.06
C ASP A 245 10.05 16.11 24.74
N ALA A 246 9.29 17.21 24.80
CA ALA A 246 8.60 17.77 23.63
C ALA A 246 9.41 18.87 22.92
N SER A 247 10.73 18.93 23.12
CA SER A 247 11.56 19.89 22.38
C SER A 247 11.62 19.52 20.88
N PRO A 248 11.77 20.51 19.98
CA PRO A 248 11.89 20.24 18.54
C PRO A 248 13.01 19.24 18.21
N GLU A 249 14.15 19.32 18.92
CA GLU A 249 15.28 18.42 18.72
C GLU A 249 14.93 16.97 19.11
N SER A 250 14.33 16.76 20.28
CA SER A 250 13.92 15.42 20.75
C SER A 250 12.86 14.80 19.84
N ILE A 251 11.90 15.61 19.37
CA ILE A 251 10.88 15.17 18.42
C ILE A 251 11.53 14.73 17.11
N GLU A 252 12.38 15.56 16.49
CA GLU A 252 13.03 15.20 15.22
C GLU A 252 13.88 13.93 15.37
N LYS A 253 14.69 13.82 16.43
CA LYS A 253 15.49 12.61 16.69
C LYS A 253 14.61 11.38 16.85
N THR A 254 13.50 11.49 17.58
CA THR A 254 12.53 10.39 17.75
C THR A 254 11.94 9.95 16.41
N LEU A 255 11.57 10.90 15.54
CA LEU A 255 11.08 10.58 14.20
C LEU A 255 12.16 9.90 13.34
N ARG A 256 13.43 10.28 13.50
CA ARG A 256 14.56 9.61 12.83
C ARG A 256 14.80 8.19 13.33
N VAL A 257 14.50 7.89 14.60
CA VAL A 257 14.46 6.50 15.11
C VAL A 257 13.36 5.72 14.37
N TYR A 258 12.16 6.29 14.26
CA TYR A 258 11.07 5.67 13.48
C TYR A 258 11.50 5.37 12.04
N GLU A 259 12.09 6.35 11.34
CA GLU A 259 12.60 6.14 9.99
C GLU A 259 13.62 5.01 9.95
N SER A 260 14.60 5.01 10.86
CA SER A 260 15.69 4.02 10.88
C SER A 260 15.19 2.59 11.08
N VAL A 261 14.18 2.40 11.94
CA VAL A 261 13.58 1.08 12.20
C VAL A 261 12.72 0.60 11.02
N ARG A 262 12.06 1.52 10.31
CA ARG A 262 11.00 1.16 9.35
C ARG A 262 11.46 1.17 7.90
N LYS A 263 12.39 2.04 7.53
CA LYS A 263 12.71 2.35 6.14
C LYS A 263 13.26 1.17 5.36
N GLU A 264 14.37 0.59 5.81
CA GLU A 264 14.99 -0.55 5.14
C GLU A 264 14.01 -1.72 5.02
N ARG A 265 13.21 -1.95 6.07
CA ARG A 265 12.19 -2.99 6.06
C ARG A 265 11.10 -2.70 5.02
N ALA A 266 10.59 -1.48 4.96
CA ALA A 266 9.56 -1.13 4.00
C ALA A 266 10.05 -1.21 2.55
N GLU A 267 11.23 -0.69 2.27
CA GLU A 267 11.87 -0.77 0.97
C GLU A 267 12.11 -2.23 0.55
N THR A 268 12.60 -3.06 1.47
CA THR A 268 12.76 -4.50 1.22
C THR A 268 11.45 -5.19 0.84
N LEU A 269 10.34 -4.88 1.53
CA LEU A 269 9.04 -5.48 1.21
C LEU A 269 8.47 -4.96 -0.12
N VAL A 270 8.69 -3.68 -0.46
CA VAL A 270 8.37 -3.11 -1.77
C VAL A 270 9.14 -3.83 -2.88
N ASP A 271 10.43 -4.08 -2.67
CA ASP A 271 11.29 -4.77 -3.64
C ASP A 271 10.89 -6.23 -3.84
N ILE A 272 10.58 -6.95 -2.76
CA ILE A 272 10.09 -8.33 -2.85
C ILE A 272 8.74 -8.34 -3.60
N ALA A 273 7.87 -7.36 -3.39
CA ALA A 273 6.60 -7.25 -4.11
C ALA A 273 6.83 -7.05 -5.61
N ALA A 274 7.73 -6.13 -5.99
CA ALA A 274 8.09 -5.90 -7.38
C ALA A 274 8.73 -7.14 -8.02
N ALA A 275 9.62 -7.83 -7.30
CA ALA A 275 10.26 -9.05 -7.77
C ALA A 275 9.27 -10.21 -7.97
N SER A 276 8.30 -10.35 -7.05
CA SER A 276 7.20 -11.32 -7.18
C SER A 276 6.36 -11.04 -8.42
N GLY A 277 6.10 -9.77 -8.74
CA GLY A 277 5.47 -9.39 -10.00
C GLY A 277 6.25 -9.89 -11.21
N ARG A 278 7.56 -9.65 -11.28
CA ARG A 278 8.39 -10.06 -12.43
C ARG A 278 8.40 -11.57 -12.67
N GLU A 279 8.40 -12.38 -11.61
CA GLU A 279 8.42 -13.85 -11.71
C GLU A 279 7.08 -14.46 -12.10
N LEU A 280 5.98 -13.83 -11.69
CA LEU A 280 4.64 -14.26 -12.08
C LEU A 280 4.34 -13.85 -13.54
N HIS A 281 4.79 -12.68 -13.98
CA HIS A 281 4.49 -12.12 -15.29
C HIS A 281 5.55 -12.40 -16.37
N LEU A 282 6.12 -13.61 -16.39
CA LEU A 282 7.03 -14.00 -17.46
C LEU A 282 6.25 -14.13 -18.79
N GLY A 283 6.83 -13.56 -19.86
CA GLY A 283 6.37 -13.78 -21.24
C GLY A 283 6.75 -15.17 -21.76
N GLU A 284 6.41 -15.47 -23.01
CA GLU A 284 6.84 -16.71 -23.64
C GLU A 284 8.36 -16.93 -23.58
N GLY A 285 8.76 -18.20 -23.45
CA GLY A 285 10.16 -18.61 -23.52
C GLY A 285 10.63 -19.46 -22.35
N LYS A 286 11.97 -19.61 -22.26
CA LYS A 286 12.64 -20.53 -21.34
C LYS A 286 12.29 -20.27 -19.88
N ALA A 287 12.30 -19.01 -19.44
CA ALA A 287 12.01 -18.64 -18.05
C ALA A 287 10.59 -19.04 -17.63
N LYS A 288 9.58 -18.82 -18.50
CA LYS A 288 8.21 -19.28 -18.28
C LYS A 288 8.16 -20.81 -18.15
N LYS A 289 8.81 -21.53 -19.07
CA LYS A 289 8.85 -23.00 -19.04
C LYS A 289 9.45 -23.54 -17.72
N GLU A 290 10.56 -22.97 -17.27
CA GLU A 290 11.21 -23.37 -16.01
C GLU A 290 10.32 -23.13 -14.78
N ARG A 291 9.59 -22.00 -14.77
CA ARG A 291 8.63 -21.64 -13.72
C ARG A 291 7.42 -22.58 -13.71
N ASP A 292 6.88 -22.90 -14.89
CA ASP A 292 5.75 -23.84 -15.03
C ASP A 292 6.16 -25.27 -14.62
N GLU A 293 7.37 -25.71 -14.99
CA GLU A 293 7.95 -26.98 -14.52
C GLU A 293 8.14 -27.00 -13.00
N ALA A 294 8.51 -25.87 -12.38
CA ALA A 294 8.62 -25.77 -10.92
C ALA A 294 7.26 -25.92 -10.24
N PHE A 295 6.19 -25.32 -10.77
CA PHE A 295 4.83 -25.56 -10.29
C PHE A 295 4.38 -27.01 -10.48
N ALA A 296 4.75 -27.64 -11.60
CA ALA A 296 4.44 -29.05 -11.85
C ALA A 296 5.13 -29.98 -10.84
N ARG A 297 6.41 -29.74 -10.53
CA ARG A 297 7.14 -30.46 -9.47
C ARG A 297 6.51 -30.26 -8.09
N LEU A 298 6.16 -29.01 -7.75
CA LEU A 298 5.49 -28.70 -6.48
C LEU A 298 4.18 -29.48 -6.33
N LYS A 299 3.38 -29.56 -7.41
CA LYS A 299 2.15 -30.35 -7.43
C LYS A 299 2.38 -31.85 -7.20
N ALA A 300 3.55 -32.36 -7.59
CA ALA A 300 3.98 -33.73 -7.32
C ALA A 300 4.58 -33.90 -5.90
N GLY A 301 4.64 -32.85 -5.09
CA GLY A 301 5.21 -32.86 -3.75
C GLY A 301 6.72 -32.58 -3.68
N GLU A 302 7.31 -32.08 -4.78
CA GLU A 302 8.76 -31.86 -4.90
C GLU A 302 9.12 -30.38 -5.13
N GLY A 303 10.27 -29.95 -4.59
CA GLY A 303 10.81 -28.61 -4.84
C GLY A 303 10.21 -27.51 -3.97
N LYS A 304 10.57 -26.26 -4.28
CA LYS A 304 10.15 -25.07 -3.53
C LYS A 304 8.93 -24.42 -4.18
N VAL A 305 8.18 -23.65 -3.39
CA VAL A 305 7.06 -22.86 -3.87
C VAL A 305 7.56 -21.72 -4.77
N PRO A 306 7.21 -21.68 -6.07
CA PRO A 306 7.70 -20.62 -6.97
C PRO A 306 7.09 -19.25 -6.67
N ASP A 307 5.89 -19.21 -6.09
CA ASP A 307 5.25 -17.96 -5.65
C ASP A 307 5.81 -17.55 -4.28
N ARG A 308 6.62 -16.49 -4.25
CA ARG A 308 7.19 -15.93 -3.01
C ARG A 308 6.15 -15.60 -1.95
N TRP A 309 4.93 -15.22 -2.34
CA TRP A 309 3.88 -14.93 -1.36
C TRP A 309 3.46 -16.19 -0.58
N ALA A 310 3.54 -17.35 -1.21
CA ALA A 310 3.18 -18.65 -0.63
C ALA A 310 4.39 -19.43 -0.08
N ASP A 311 5.61 -18.91 -0.24
CA ASP A 311 6.83 -19.52 0.29
C ASP A 311 6.93 -19.34 1.80
N ALA A 312 7.14 -20.44 2.54
CA ALA A 312 7.12 -20.44 4.00
C ALA A 312 8.27 -19.63 4.63
N ASP A 313 9.45 -19.62 4.02
CA ASP A 313 10.60 -18.87 4.52
C ASP A 313 10.37 -17.36 4.32
N VAL A 314 9.81 -16.97 3.18
CA VAL A 314 9.38 -15.59 2.92
C VAL A 314 8.30 -15.18 3.90
N GLN A 315 7.25 -15.98 4.09
CA GLN A 315 6.18 -15.70 5.05
C GLN A 315 6.70 -15.55 6.48
N LYS A 316 7.62 -16.42 6.91
CA LYS A 316 8.24 -16.32 8.24
C LYS A 316 9.00 -15.01 8.43
N LYS A 317 9.75 -14.56 7.42
CA LYS A 317 10.48 -13.27 7.47
C LYS A 317 9.54 -12.07 7.50
N ILE A 318 8.42 -12.13 6.77
CA ILE A 318 7.45 -11.04 6.72
C ILE A 318 6.64 -10.98 8.02
N TYR A 319 6.00 -12.09 8.41
CA TYR A 319 5.03 -12.14 9.50
C TYR A 319 5.63 -12.37 10.89
N GLY A 320 6.86 -12.88 10.97
CA GLY A 320 7.55 -13.14 12.23
C GLY A 320 8.31 -11.93 12.79
N PHE A 321 8.23 -10.76 12.16
CA PHE A 321 8.96 -9.56 12.58
C PHE A 321 8.18 -8.77 13.62
N ASP A 322 8.80 -8.53 14.77
CA ASP A 322 8.25 -7.68 15.82
C ASP A 322 8.83 -6.27 15.74
N CYS A 323 8.12 -5.40 15.02
CA CYS A 323 8.57 -4.03 14.81
C CYS A 323 8.59 -3.18 16.09
N MET A 324 7.70 -3.48 17.06
CA MET A 324 7.63 -2.74 18.32
C MET A 324 8.83 -3.10 19.19
N LYS A 325 9.13 -4.39 19.32
CA LYS A 325 10.30 -4.86 20.06
C LYS A 325 11.60 -4.27 19.51
N VAL A 326 11.79 -4.29 18.19
CA VAL A 326 12.97 -3.68 17.55
C VAL A 326 13.05 -2.18 17.86
N ALA A 327 11.92 -1.48 17.82
CA ALA A 327 11.88 -0.05 18.15
C ALA A 327 12.25 0.22 19.63
N GLU A 328 11.76 -0.61 20.56
CA GLU A 328 12.09 -0.51 21.99
C GLU A 328 13.59 -0.78 22.26
N GLU A 329 14.12 -1.87 21.71
CA GLU A 329 15.50 -2.31 21.93
C GLU A 329 16.53 -1.36 21.32
N GLU A 330 16.23 -0.78 20.15
CA GLU A 330 17.17 0.07 19.42
C GLU A 330 17.00 1.57 19.72
N PHE A 331 15.98 1.98 20.48
CA PHE A 331 15.64 3.39 20.69
C PHE A 331 16.82 4.21 21.20
N GLU A 332 17.41 3.84 22.33
CA GLU A 332 18.50 4.61 22.97
C GLU A 332 19.71 4.79 22.05
N ARG A 333 20.09 3.70 21.36
CA ARG A 333 21.22 3.70 20.43
C ARG A 333 20.95 4.63 19.25
N LEU A 334 19.82 4.44 18.58
CA LEU A 334 19.44 5.23 17.39
C LEU A 334 19.17 6.69 17.73
N PHE A 335 18.56 6.98 18.89
CA PHE A 335 18.30 8.34 19.36
C PHE A 335 19.61 9.08 19.63
N GLY A 336 20.59 8.42 20.26
CA GLY A 336 21.93 8.98 20.49
C GLY A 336 22.72 9.25 19.20
N GLU A 337 22.51 8.42 18.17
CA GLU A 337 23.16 8.56 16.84
C GLU A 337 22.47 9.59 15.93
N ALA A 338 21.18 9.87 16.16
CA ALA A 338 20.36 10.71 15.29
C ALA A 338 20.89 12.16 15.22
N LYS A 339 21.19 12.60 13.99
CA LYS A 339 21.58 13.98 13.69
C LYS A 339 20.37 14.77 13.24
N VAL A 340 20.16 15.94 13.83
CA VAL A 340 19.11 16.89 13.44
C VAL A 340 19.58 17.71 12.23
N ALA A 341 18.67 17.99 11.29
CA ALA A 341 18.97 18.87 10.18
C ALA A 341 19.24 20.28 10.70
N ARG A 342 20.46 20.81 10.51
CA ARG A 342 20.73 22.22 10.78
C ARG A 342 20.01 23.05 9.73
N GLU A 343 19.11 23.93 10.15
CA GLU A 343 18.56 24.96 9.28
C GLU A 343 19.73 25.71 8.63
N ARG A 344 19.70 25.85 7.29
CA ARG A 344 20.57 26.81 6.62
C ARG A 344 20.12 28.18 7.13
N MET A 345 20.89 28.77 8.05
CA MET A 345 20.74 30.19 8.35
C MET A 345 20.97 30.93 7.02
N GLU A 346 19.93 31.56 6.49
CA GLU A 346 20.08 32.56 5.45
C GLU A 346 21.01 33.64 6.01
N VAL A 347 22.23 33.68 5.47
CA VAL A 347 23.19 34.74 5.79
C VAL A 347 22.73 35.96 5.01
N GLY A 348 22.07 36.88 5.72
CA GLY A 348 22.12 38.34 5.55
C GLY A 348 21.67 38.92 4.22
#